data_AF-A0A9D2KGS7-F1
#
_entry.id   AF-A0A9D2KGS7-F1
#
_cell.length_a   1.000
_cell.length_b   1.000
_cell.length_c   1.000
_cell.angle_alpha   90.00
_cell.angle_beta   90.00
_cell.angle_gamma   90.00
#
_symmetry.space_group_name_H-M   'P 1'
#
loop_
_entity.id
_entity.type
_entity.pdbx_description
1 polymer ?
#
loop_
_entity_poly.entity_id
_entity_poly.type
_entity_poly.pdbx_seq_one_letter_code
_entity_poly.pdbx_strand_id
1 'polypeptide(L)'
;MAHDVSGSTYKFQKAYPEYFKDLSDKEKEFAEFFVAMMNTTAQECTLTFSGGAATMLNGGREMKGTYSQDGEKLTVKGLPQFPEEGTLTEEGIDFVQRQEGDDTGVIHILFTKI
;
A
#
# COMPACT_ATOMS: atom_id res chain seq x y z
N MET A 1 0.70 12.69 16.94
CA MET A 1 1.67 13.51 16.18
C MET A 1 1.63 12.99 14.75
N ALA A 2 1.61 13.85 13.73
CA ALA A 2 1.63 13.36 12.35
C ALA A 2 2.97 12.67 12.06
N HIS A 3 2.94 11.46 11.51
CA HIS A 3 4.13 10.68 11.18
C HIS A 3 4.74 11.18 9.86
N ASP A 4 5.91 11.82 9.89
CA ASP A 4 6.57 12.29 8.66
C ASP A 4 7.22 11.12 7.89
N VAL A 5 6.86 10.98 6.61
CA VAL A 5 7.42 9.96 5.70
C VAL A 5 8.66 10.43 4.95
N SER A 6 9.02 11.71 5.01
CA SER A 6 10.14 12.27 4.25
C SER A 6 11.46 11.58 4.59
N GLY A 7 12.20 11.19 3.55
CA GLY A 7 13.47 10.45 3.67
C GLY A 7 13.32 8.99 4.09
N SER A 8 12.09 8.46 4.12
CA SER A 8 11.83 7.08 4.53
C SER A 8 11.63 6.15 3.34
N THR A 9 12.02 4.90 3.54
CA THR A 9 11.78 3.80 2.61
C THR A 9 10.89 2.78 3.28
N TYR A 10 9.94 2.24 2.53
CA TYR A 10 9.03 1.22 2.98
C TYR A 10 9.07 0.03 2.03
N LYS A 11 8.84 -1.17 2.56
CA LYS A 11 8.73 -2.39 1.78
C LYS A 11 7.31 -2.93 1.88
N PHE A 12 6.79 -3.41 0.76
CA PHE A 12 5.51 -4.10 0.76
C PHE A 12 5.55 -5.29 1.72
N GLN A 13 4.52 -5.40 2.56
CA GLN A 13 4.30 -6.55 3.42
C GLN A 13 2.86 -7.03 3.26
N LYS A 14 2.66 -8.35 3.28
CA LYS A 14 1.31 -8.92 3.34
C LYS A 14 0.75 -8.58 4.72
N ALA A 15 -0.24 -7.71 4.76
CA ALA A 15 -0.93 -7.36 6.00
C ALA A 15 -2.40 -7.69 5.88
N TYR A 16 -2.94 -8.23 6.96
CA TYR A 16 -4.35 -8.53 7.09
C TYR A 16 -5.01 -7.39 7.86
N PRO A 17 -5.98 -6.67 7.24
CA PRO A 17 -6.80 -5.69 7.94
C PRO A 17 -7.39 -6.26 9.23
N GLU A 18 -7.68 -5.42 10.24
CA GLU A 18 -8.20 -5.94 11.51
C GLU A 18 -9.51 -6.72 11.37
N TYR A 19 -10.38 -6.33 10.42
CA TYR A 19 -11.63 -7.07 10.14
C TYR A 19 -11.37 -8.47 9.58
N PHE A 20 -10.16 -8.80 9.10
CA PHE A 20 -9.80 -10.18 8.78
C PHE A 20 -9.84 -11.06 10.02
N LYS A 21 -9.61 -10.54 11.23
CA LYS A 21 -9.65 -11.35 12.46
C LYS A 21 -11.01 -12.04 12.60
N ASP A 22 -12.07 -11.36 12.18
CA ASP A 22 -13.47 -11.79 12.30
C ASP A 22 -13.97 -12.64 11.11
N LEU A 23 -13.16 -12.77 10.05
CA LEU A 23 -13.49 -13.62 8.90
C LEU A 23 -13.31 -15.11 9.22
N SER A 24 -14.14 -15.96 8.63
CA SER A 24 -13.94 -17.41 8.68
C SER A 24 -12.67 -17.82 7.92
N ASP A 25 -12.11 -18.99 8.25
CA ASP A 25 -10.86 -19.48 7.63
C ASP A 25 -10.95 -19.58 6.09
N LYS A 26 -12.13 -19.90 5.56
CA LYS A 26 -12.38 -19.98 4.12
C LYS A 26 -12.42 -18.59 3.45
N GLU A 27 -12.94 -17.59 4.14
CA GLU A 27 -12.97 -16.20 3.65
C GLU A 27 -11.57 -15.58 3.72
N LYS A 28 -10.79 -15.92 4.76
CA LYS A 28 -9.37 -15.57 4.86
C LYS A 28 -8.58 -16.17 3.71
N GLU A 29 -8.70 -17.47 3.44
CA GLU A 29 -8.01 -18.12 2.32
C GLU A 29 -8.35 -17.48 0.97
N PHE A 30 -9.62 -17.11 0.75
CA PHE A 30 -10.04 -16.46 -0.49
C PHE A 30 -9.49 -15.04 -0.62
N ALA A 31 -9.53 -14.24 0.45
CA ALA A 31 -9.00 -12.89 0.45
C ALA A 31 -7.46 -12.88 0.39
N GLU A 32 -6.82 -13.86 1.02
CA GLU A 32 -5.38 -14.12 0.91
C GLU A 32 -4.95 -14.48 -0.50
N PHE A 33 -5.73 -15.34 -1.16
CA PHE A 33 -5.52 -15.72 -2.55
C PHE A 33 -5.72 -14.52 -3.47
N PHE A 34 -6.72 -13.67 -3.24
CA PHE A 34 -6.98 -12.48 -4.04
C PHE A 34 -5.88 -11.42 -3.86
N VAL A 35 -5.48 -11.11 -2.63
CA VAL A 35 -4.37 -10.20 -2.34
C VAL A 35 -3.06 -10.75 -2.91
N ALA A 36 -2.78 -12.05 -2.77
CA ALA A 36 -1.55 -12.66 -3.29
C ALA A 36 -1.52 -12.74 -4.83
N MET A 37 -2.65 -13.05 -5.48
CA MET A 37 -2.74 -13.12 -6.94
C MET A 37 -2.59 -11.73 -7.56
N MET A 38 -3.23 -10.72 -6.98
CA MET A 38 -3.21 -9.34 -7.47
C MET A 38 -1.90 -8.61 -7.15
N ASN A 39 -1.18 -9.00 -6.09
CA ASN A 39 0.07 -8.36 -5.66
C ASN A 39 1.35 -9.16 -5.94
N THR A 40 1.35 -10.14 -6.85
CA THR A 40 2.64 -10.69 -7.35
C THR A 40 3.57 -9.60 -7.84
N THR A 41 3.01 -8.48 -8.34
CA THR A 41 3.75 -7.29 -8.77
C THR A 41 4.16 -6.40 -7.58
N ALA A 42 3.41 -6.35 -6.47
CA ALA A 42 3.76 -5.50 -5.32
C ALA A 42 4.67 -6.19 -4.28
N GLN A 43 4.73 -7.53 -4.24
CA GLN A 43 5.52 -8.28 -3.24
C GLN A 43 7.02 -7.96 -3.23
N GLU A 44 7.56 -7.48 -4.35
CA GLU A 44 8.96 -7.05 -4.47
C GLU A 44 9.11 -5.52 -4.47
N CYS A 45 8.04 -4.78 -4.17
CA CYS A 45 8.06 -3.32 -4.23
C CYS A 45 8.67 -2.68 -2.97
N THR A 46 9.53 -1.69 -3.20
CA THR A 46 9.85 -0.67 -2.20
C THR A 46 9.30 0.68 -2.63
N LEU A 47 8.81 1.45 -1.65
CA LEU A 47 8.29 2.79 -1.84
C LEU A 47 9.14 3.77 -1.03
N THR A 48 9.78 4.71 -1.70
CA THR A 48 10.70 5.69 -1.11
C THR A 48 10.15 7.09 -1.28
N PHE A 49 10.16 7.89 -0.21
CA PHE A 49 9.70 9.28 -0.23
C PHE A 49 10.87 10.23 0.02
N SER A 50 11.13 11.16 -0.89
CA SER A 50 12.24 12.12 -0.75
C SER A 50 11.98 13.41 -1.50
N GLY A 51 12.08 14.56 -0.82
CA GLY A 51 11.98 15.88 -1.45
C GLY A 51 10.68 16.10 -2.26
N GLY A 52 9.55 15.57 -1.78
CA GLY A 52 8.26 15.60 -2.49
C GLY A 52 8.09 14.56 -3.60
N ALA A 53 9.13 13.80 -3.94
CA ALA A 53 9.07 12.69 -4.88
C ALA A 53 8.72 11.37 -4.17
N ALA A 54 7.92 10.55 -4.84
CA ALA A 54 7.65 9.16 -4.46
C ALA A 54 8.24 8.23 -5.52
N THR A 55 9.07 7.29 -5.12
CA THR A 55 9.72 6.34 -6.03
C THR A 55 9.32 4.93 -5.66
N MET A 56 8.73 4.20 -6.60
CA MET A 56 8.41 2.79 -6.46
C MET A 56 9.41 1.96 -7.26
N LEU A 57 10.12 1.06 -6.60
CA LEU A 57 11.04 0.11 -7.24
C LEU A 57 10.40 -1.27 -7.23
N ASN A 58 10.24 -1.88 -8.40
CA ASN A 58 9.61 -3.19 -8.59
C ASN A 58 10.44 -4.07 -9.52
N GLY A 59 11.05 -5.15 -9.00
CA GLY A 59 11.81 -6.10 -9.83
C GLY A 59 12.89 -5.44 -10.71
N GLY A 60 13.51 -4.35 -10.22
CA GLY A 60 14.51 -3.56 -10.94
C GLY A 60 13.96 -2.47 -11.87
N ARG A 61 12.63 -2.32 -11.98
CA ARG A 61 11.99 -1.18 -12.66
C ARG A 61 11.67 -0.08 -11.67
N GLU A 62 12.09 1.14 -12.00
CA GLU A 62 11.81 2.34 -11.21
C GLU A 62 10.64 3.11 -11.82
N MET A 63 9.65 3.43 -11.00
CA MET A 63 8.52 4.31 -11.33
C MET A 63 8.56 5.54 -10.42
N LYS A 64 8.33 6.71 -11.01
CA LYS A 64 8.41 8.00 -10.31
C LYS A 64 7.05 8.66 -10.24
N GLY A 65 6.74 9.15 -9.06
CA GLY A 65 5.57 9.94 -8.75
C GLY A 65 5.91 11.07 -7.79
N THR A 66 4.87 11.70 -7.26
CA THR A 66 4.94 12.75 -6.25
C THR A 66 4.11 12.34 -5.05
N TYR A 67 4.45 12.84 -3.86
CA TYR A 67 3.59 12.70 -2.69
C TYR A 67 3.32 14.02 -2.00
N SER A 68 2.21 14.06 -1.27
CA SER A 68 1.87 15.11 -0.32
C SER A 68 1.23 14.48 0.91
N GLN A 69 1.48 15.07 2.09
CA GLN A 69 0.94 14.59 3.35
C GLN A 69 0.11 15.69 4.02
N ASP A 70 -1.08 15.35 4.50
CA ASP A 70 -1.95 16.18 5.31
C ASP A 70 -2.37 15.41 6.58
N GLY A 71 -1.68 15.68 7.69
CA GLY A 71 -1.83 14.89 8.92
C GLY A 71 -1.44 13.42 8.71
N GLU A 72 -2.41 12.52 8.91
CA GLU A 72 -2.25 11.08 8.67
C GLU A 72 -2.59 10.65 7.24
N LYS A 73 -3.18 11.55 6.45
CA LYS A 73 -3.51 11.26 5.05
C LYS A 73 -2.28 11.46 4.17
N LEU A 74 -1.95 10.45 3.38
CA LEU A 74 -0.91 10.49 2.36
C LEU A 74 -1.56 10.41 0.97
N THR A 75 -1.21 11.34 0.09
CA THR A 75 -1.60 11.31 -1.32
C THR A 75 -0.37 11.05 -2.17
N VAL A 76 -0.43 10.04 -3.04
CA VAL A 76 0.64 9.67 -3.97
C VAL A 76 0.09 9.72 -5.39
N LYS A 77 0.81 10.36 -6.32
CA LYS A 77 0.38 10.53 -7.72
C LYS A 77 1.48 10.14 -8.69
N GLY A 78 1.09 9.69 -9.88
CA GLY A 78 2.03 9.38 -10.95
C GLY A 78 2.71 8.01 -10.85
N LEU A 79 2.28 7.16 -9.92
CA LEU A 79 2.66 5.75 -9.87
C LEU A 79 1.53 4.90 -10.48
N PRO A 80 1.66 4.42 -11.74
CA PRO A 80 0.62 3.64 -12.39
C PRO A 80 0.30 2.38 -11.59
N GLN A 81 -0.98 2.01 -11.52
CA GLN A 81 -1.49 0.84 -10.77
C GLN A 81 -1.33 0.92 -9.24
N PHE A 82 -0.76 2.00 -8.71
CA PHE A 82 -0.68 2.24 -7.28
C PHE A 82 -1.88 3.10 -6.81
N PRO A 83 -2.44 2.87 -5.61
CA PRO A 83 -3.54 3.69 -5.12
C PRO A 83 -3.12 5.15 -4.88
N GLU A 84 -4.02 6.09 -5.14
CA GLU A 84 -3.70 7.52 -5.01
C GLU A 84 -3.71 8.02 -3.56
N GLU A 85 -4.43 7.35 -2.67
CA GLU A 85 -4.57 7.76 -1.27
C GLU A 85 -4.26 6.60 -0.32
N GLY A 86 -3.57 6.93 0.77
CA GLY A 86 -3.26 6.01 1.86
C GLY A 86 -3.31 6.70 3.22
N THR A 87 -3.32 5.89 4.27
CA THR A 87 -3.30 6.34 5.66
C THR A 87 -1.98 5.94 6.31
N LEU A 88 -1.42 6.85 7.09
CA LEU A 88 -0.22 6.64 7.88
C LEU A 88 -0.59 6.05 9.24
N THR A 89 0.08 4.95 9.59
CA THR A 89 0.00 4.34 10.92
C THR A 89 1.36 4.40 11.59
N GLU A 90 1.41 4.04 12.88
CA GLU A 90 2.67 3.94 13.62
C GLU A 90 3.62 2.89 13.00
N GLU A 91 3.05 1.84 12.40
CA GLU A 91 3.78 0.68 11.89
C GLU A 91 4.03 0.74 10.36
N GLY A 92 3.29 1.57 9.62
CA GLY A 92 3.42 1.60 8.16
C GLY A 92 2.50 2.57 7.42
N ILE A 93 2.34 2.31 6.13
CA ILE A 93 1.45 3.05 5.23
C ILE A 93 0.47 2.06 4.63
N ASP A 94 -0.83 2.27 4.87
CA ASP A 94 -1.89 1.45 4.31
C ASP A 94 -2.58 2.18 3.16
N PHE A 95 -2.54 1.58 1.98
CA PHE A 95 -3.24 2.08 0.82
C PHE A 95 -4.48 1.23 0.55
N VAL A 96 -5.58 1.91 0.24
CA VAL A 96 -6.85 1.27 -0.02
C VAL A 96 -7.21 1.45 -1.50
N GLN A 97 -7.35 0.34 -2.21
CA GLN A 97 -7.82 0.31 -3.60
C GLN A 97 -9.19 -0.34 -3.70
N ARG A 98 -10.09 0.29 -4.46
CA ARG A 98 -11.28 -0.36 -5.00
C ARG A 98 -11.08 -0.55 -6.50
N GLN A 99 -11.21 -1.78 -6.99
CA GLN A 99 -11.26 -1.99 -8.43
C GLN A 99 -12.64 -1.62 -8.96
N GLU A 100 -12.66 -1.03 -10.16
CA GLU A 100 -13.90 -0.74 -10.88
C GLU A 100 -14.60 -2.08 -11.20
N GLY A 101 -15.81 -2.27 -10.69
CA GLY A 101 -16.59 -3.51 -10.84
C GLY A 101 -16.29 -4.60 -9.79
N ASP A 102 -15.53 -4.29 -8.73
CA ASP A 102 -15.39 -5.19 -7.58
C ASP A 102 -16.50 -4.92 -6.54
N ASP A 103 -17.51 -5.78 -6.57
CA ASP A 103 -18.65 -5.76 -5.65
C ASP A 103 -18.30 -6.35 -4.25
N THR A 104 -17.09 -6.89 -4.10
CA THR A 104 -16.70 -7.78 -2.99
C THR A 104 -15.61 -7.27 -2.06
N GLY A 105 -14.71 -6.37 -2.49
CA GLY A 105 -13.47 -6.22 -1.73
C GLY A 105 -12.80 -4.86 -1.81
N VAL A 106 -12.61 -4.26 -0.63
CA VAL A 106 -11.59 -3.24 -0.43
C VAL A 106 -10.23 -3.94 -0.39
N ILE A 107 -9.29 -3.59 -1.28
CA ILE A 107 -7.93 -4.13 -1.29
C ILE A 107 -7.05 -3.23 -0.43
N HIS A 108 -6.45 -3.79 0.63
CA HIS A 108 -5.47 -3.11 1.46
C HIS A 108 -4.05 -3.49 1.03
N ILE A 109 -3.18 -2.48 0.93
CA ILE A 109 -1.79 -2.61 0.50
C ILE A 109 -0.93 -1.94 1.57
N LEU A 110 -0.30 -2.76 2.42
CA LEU A 110 0.56 -2.25 3.51
C LEU A 110 2.03 -2.19 3.09
N PHE A 111 2.64 -1.07 3.42
CA PHE A 111 4.07 -0.82 3.33
C PHE A 111 4.63 -0.57 4.73
N THR A 112 5.58 -1.39 5.17
CA THR A 112 6.23 -1.27 6.48
C THR A 112 7.59 -0.59 6.31
N LYS A 113 7.95 0.30 7.23
CA LYS A 113 9.21 1.06 7.18
C LYS A 113 10.41 0.11 7.31
N ILE A 114 11.49 0.37 6.57
CA ILE A 114 12.77 -0.37 6.61
C ILE A 114 13.96 0.54 6.92
#